data_AF-A0A972RF29-F1
#
_entry.id   AF-A0A972RF29-F1
#
_cell.length_a   1.000
_cell.length_b   1.000
_cell.length_c   1.000
_cell.angle_alpha   90.00
_cell.angle_beta   90.00
_cell.angle_gamma   90.00
#
_symmetry.space_group_name_H-M   'P 1'
#
loop_
_entity.id
_entity.type
_entity.pdbx_description
1 polymer ?
#
loop_
_entity_poly.entity_id
_entity_poly.type
_entity_poly.pdbx_seq_one_letter_code
_entity_poly.pdbx_strand_id
1 'polypeptide(L)' 'LGELEERLFNDINSLGIGPQGLGGKTTVLGVKVGSLYRLPACYFVTVSYMCWAFRRRRLVVKPDGEYEIQ' A
#
# COMPACT_ATOMS: atom_id res chain seq x y z
N LEU A 1 10.87 7.91 -2.68
CA LEU A 1 9.43 7.71 -3.02
C LEU A 1 8.48 8.22 -1.92
N GLY A 2 8.96 8.56 -0.72
CA GLY A 2 8.09 9.04 0.37
C GLY A 2 7.24 10.27 0.01
N GLU A 3 7.82 11.27 -0.66
CA GLU A 3 7.06 12.44 -1.14
C GLU A 3 5.91 12.06 -2.09
N LEU A 4 6.12 11.05 -2.94
CA LEU A 4 5.07 10.55 -3.82
C LEU A 4 3.99 9.80 -3.04
N GLU A 5 4.36 9.00 -2.03
CA GLU A 5 3.42 8.34 -1.14
C GLU A 5 2.55 9.36 -0.39
N GLU A 6 3.17 10.40 0.16
CA GLU A 6 2.50 11.47 0.90
C GLU A 6 1.56 12.28 0.00
N ARG A 7 2.05 12.70 -1.18
CA ARG A 7 1.23 13.42 -2.15
C ARG A 7 0.01 12.59 -2.56
N LEU A 8 0.20 11.33 -2.94
CA LEU A 8 -0.91 10.45 -3.33
C LEU A 8 -1.89 10.22 -2.17
N PHE A 9 -1.40 10.05 -0.94
CA PHE A 9 -2.27 9.91 0.23
C PHE A 9 -3.17 11.15 0.42
N ASN A 10 -2.60 12.34 0.31
CA ASN A 10 -3.34 13.60 0.43
C ASN A 10 -4.33 13.77 -0.73
N ASP A 11 -3.87 13.56 -1.96
CA ASP A 11 -4.69 13.70 -3.17
C ASP A 11 -5.90 12.76 -3.12
N ILE A 12 -5.70 11.48 -2.78
CA ILE A 12 -6.78 10.48 -2.73
C ILE A 12 -7.80 10.80 -1.63
N ASN A 13 -7.34 11.27 -0.46
CA ASN A 13 -8.24 11.67 0.62
C ASN A 13 -8.96 13.00 0.33
N SER A 14 -8.38 13.86 -0.51
CA SER A 14 -9.04 15.11 -0.96
C SER A 14 -10.26 14.86 -1.86
N LEU A 15 -10.37 13.69 -2.49
CA LEU A 15 -11.47 13.35 -3.40
C LEU A 15 -12.84 13.28 -2.70
N GLY A 16 -12.88 13.18 -1.37
CA GLY A 16 -14.13 13.16 -0.61
C GLY A 16 -14.98 11.89 -0.79
N ILE A 17 -14.44 10.84 -1.43
CA ILE A 17 -15.13 9.56 -1.70
C ILE A 17 -15.48 8.85 -0.39
N GLY A 18 -14.55 8.85 0.58
CA GLY A 18 -14.74 8.24 1.89
C GLY A 18 -14.89 6.72 1.88
N PRO A 19 -15.15 6.11 3.05
CA PRO A 19 -15.25 4.66 3.18
C PRO A 19 -16.42 4.11 2.36
N GLN A 20 -16.15 3.07 1.55
CA GLN A 20 -17.15 2.42 0.67
C GLN A 20 -17.83 3.37 -0.34
N GLY A 21 -17.29 4.58 -0.58
CA GLY A 21 -17.91 5.57 -1.46
C GLY A 21 -19.09 6.33 -0.85
N LEU A 22 -19.28 6.26 0.47
CA LEU A 22 -20.38 6.93 1.18
C LEU A 22 -20.10 8.40 1.54
N GLY A 23 -19.02 8.96 1.00
CA GLY A 23 -18.54 10.29 1.34
C GLY A 23 -17.68 10.29 2.60
N GLY A 24 -16.88 11.36 2.76
CA GLY A 24 -16.08 11.60 3.95
C GLY A 24 -14.62 11.93 3.65
N LYS A 25 -13.87 12.23 4.71
CA LYS A 25 -12.48 12.73 4.59
C LYS A 25 -11.44 11.63 4.34
N THR A 26 -11.78 10.37 4.61
CA THR A 26 -10.82 9.26 4.62
C THR A 26 -11.23 8.20 3.61
N THR A 27 -10.59 8.22 2.44
CA THR A 27 -10.72 7.22 1.37
C THR A 27 -9.66 6.11 1.51
N VAL A 28 -8.43 6.47 1.90
CA VAL A 28 -7.31 5.52 2.08
C VAL A 28 -6.63 5.71 3.43
N LEU A 29 -6.19 4.61 4.02
CA LEU A 29 -5.45 4.60 5.30
C LEU A 29 -3.94 4.70 5.11
N GLY A 30 -3.44 4.43 3.91
CA GLY A 30 -2.03 4.50 3.59
C GLY A 30 -1.77 4.20 2.13
N VAL A 31 -0.65 4.73 1.63
CA VAL A 31 -0.17 4.49 0.27
C VAL A 31 1.26 3.97 0.37
N LYS A 32 1.58 2.96 -0.43
CA LYS A 32 2.93 2.42 -0.56
C LYS A 32 3.32 2.33 -2.02
N VAL A 33 4.51 2.83 -2.34
CA VAL A 33 5.02 2.88 -3.71
C VAL A 33 6.40 2.23 -3.76
N GLY A 34 6.51 1.22 -4.61
CA GLY A 34 7.78 0.62 -5.02
C GLY A 34 8.16 1.06 -6.42
N SER A 35 9.46 1.05 -6.71
CA SER A 35 9.97 1.19 -8.07
C SER A 35 10.97 0.08 -8.34
N LEU A 36 10.97 -0.42 -9.57
CA LEU A 36 11.87 -1.45 -10.05
C LEU A 36 12.45 -1.01 -11.40
N TYR A 37 13.64 -1.51 -11.72
CA TYR A 37 14.22 -1.32 -13.04
C TYR A 37 13.37 -2.00 -14.11
N ARG A 38 13.37 -1.42 -15.31
CA ARG A 38 12.56 -1.86 -16.44
C ARG A 38 13.31 -1.62 -17.75
N LEU A 39 12.93 -2.32 -18.82
CA LEU A 39 13.44 -2.01 -20.15
C LEU A 39 13.06 -0.57 -20.53
N PRO A 40 13.95 0.22 -21.16
CA PRO A 40 13.66 1.60 -21.52
C PRO A 40 12.38 1.77 -22.36
N ALA A 41 12.13 0.82 -23.27
CA ALA A 41 11.00 0.81 -24.20
C ALA A 41 9.64 0.45 -23.57
N CYS A 42 9.58 0.04 -22.29
CA CYS A 42 8.32 -0.36 -21.64
C CYS A 42 8.17 0.32 -20.27
N TYR A 43 6.98 0.88 -19.97
CA TYR A 43 6.67 1.46 -18.66
C TYR A 43 5.51 0.70 -17.99
N PHE A 44 5.84 -0.21 -17.07
CA PHE A 44 4.83 -0.99 -16.33
C PHE A 44 4.43 -0.27 -15.04
N VAL A 45 3.11 -0.19 -14.80
CA VAL A 45 2.53 0.32 -13.56
C VAL A 45 1.54 -0.70 -13.04
N THR A 46 1.67 -1.04 -11.76
CA THR A 46 0.75 -1.94 -11.06
C THR A 46 0.12 -1.19 -9.90
N VAL A 47 -1.21 -1.27 -9.79
CA VAL A 47 -1.97 -0.73 -8.67
C VAL A 47 -2.68 -1.89 -7.99
N SER A 48 -2.51 -1.99 -6.67
CA SER A 48 -3.17 -2.97 -5.83
C SER A 48 -3.68 -2.26 -4.58
N TYR A 49 -4.78 -2.74 -4.02
CA TYR A 49 -5.38 -2.20 -2.80
C TYR A 49 -5.60 -3.30 -1.78
N MET A 50 -5.45 -2.95 -0.51
CA MET A 50 -5.88 -3.77 0.62
C MET A 50 -7.18 -3.19 1.15
N CYS A 51 -8.20 -4.03 1.30
CA CYS A 51 -9.46 -3.62 1.89
C CYS A 51 -9.35 -3.51 3.42
N TRP A 52 -10.44 -3.05 4.03
CA TRP A 52 -10.66 -3.04 5.48
C TRP A 52 -10.26 -4.34 6.18
N ALA A 53 -10.51 -5.50 5.56
CA ALA A 53 -10.14 -6.80 6.11
C ALA A 53 -8.64 -7.10 5.90
N PHE A 54 -7.77 -6.21 6.40
CA PHE A 54 -6.32 -6.35 6.35
C PHE A 54 -5.85 -7.48 7.25
N ARG A 55 -5.72 -8.67 6.67
CA ARG A 55 -5.32 -9.90 7.36
C ARG A 55 -3.97 -10.35 6.81
N ARG A 56 -2.90 -9.84 7.40
CA ARG A 56 -1.52 -10.21 7.07
C ARG A 56 -0.76 -10.50 8.35
N ARG A 57 0.00 -11.59 8.37
CA ARG A 57 0.89 -11.98 9.45
C ARG A 57 2.20 -12.45 8.85
N ARG A 58 3.32 -12.19 9.51
CA ARG A 58 4.64 -12.66 9.04
C ARG A 58 5.19 -13.65 10.07
N LEU A 59 5.64 -14.80 9.59
CA LEU A 59 6.42 -15.76 10.37
C LEU A 59 7.88 -15.65 9.94
N VAL A 60 8.80 -15.56 10.89
CA VAL A 60 10.23 -15.65 10.65
C VAL A 60 10.72 -16.92 11.33
N VAL A 61 11.25 -17.85 10.54
CA VAL A 61 11.85 -19.09 11.05
C VAL A 61 13.36 -18.94 10.98
N LYS A 62 14.03 -19.17 12.11
CA LYS A 62 15.48 -19.11 12.24
C LYS A 62 16.11 -20.48 11.89
N PRO A 63 17.41 -20.52 11.53
CA PRO A 63 18.09 -21.78 11.18
C PRO A 63 18.13 -22.83 12.29
N ASP A 64 18.01 -22.43 13.56
CA ASP A 64 17.97 -23.29 14.74
C ASP A 64 16.57 -23.88 15.02
N GLY A 65 15.57 -23.55 14.20
CA GLY A 65 14.19 -24.01 14.35
C GLY A 65 13.34 -23.14 15.25
N GLU A 66 13.88 -22.09 15.88
CA GLU A 66 13.07 -21.08 16.55
C GLU A 66 12.26 -20.28 15.54
N TYR A 67 11.07 -19.82 15.94
CA TYR A 67 10.26 -18.95 15.10
C TYR A 67 9.66 -17.78 15.87
N GLU A 68 9.48 -16.68 15.16
CA GLU A 68 8.83 -15.47 15.65
C GLU A 68 7.68 -15.11 14.71
N ILE A 69 6.49 -14.88 15.26
CA ILE A 69 5.36 -14.38 14.49
C ILE A 69 5.28 -12.85 14.71
N GLN A 70 5.45 -12.03 13.66
CA GLN A 70 5.21 -10.56 13.59
C GLN A 70 3.85 -10.09 13.04
#